data_AF-A0A9E4X106-F1
#
_entry.id   AF-A0A9E4X106-F1
#
_cell.length_a   1.000
_cell.length_b   1.000
_cell.length_c   1.000
_cell.angle_alpha   90.00
_cell.angle_beta   90.00
_cell.angle_gamma   90.00
#
_symmetry.space_group_name_H-M   'P 1'
#
loop_
_entity.id
_entity.type
_entity.pdbx_description
1 polymer ?
#
loop_
_entity_poly.entity_id
_entity_poly.type
_entity_poly.pdbx_seq_one_letter_code
_entity_poly.pdbx_strand_id
1 'polypeptide(L)'
;TEDYRITYKGVKAHIGASHWQFVARKNVLQQFLPFSMDRPMGQVLALDENINERGYLRLMTPEPLAMNMSNSVLPVPAGSRNRRPAKSLKRRVLDLAPVRRGLLWFYDRVFSWYYAEA
;
A
#
# COMPACT_ATOMS: atom_id res chain seq x y z
N THR A 1 -1.73 -5.54 -19.85
CA THR A 1 -2.54 -4.60 -19.05
C THR A 1 -2.66 -3.33 -19.85
N GLU A 2 -3.88 -2.84 -20.07
CA GLU A 2 -4.13 -1.62 -20.84
C GLU A 2 -4.64 -0.53 -19.90
N ASP A 3 -4.15 0.69 -20.10
CA ASP A 3 -4.61 1.86 -19.33
C ASP A 3 -5.72 2.58 -20.10
N TYR A 4 -6.87 2.79 -19.44
CA TYR A 4 -8.02 3.46 -20.04
C TYR A 4 -8.10 4.92 -19.61
N ARG A 5 -8.19 5.83 -20.59
CA ARG A 5 -8.47 7.26 -20.38
C ARG A 5 -9.85 7.61 -20.89
N ILE A 6 -10.67 8.18 -20.03
CA ILE A 6 -12.02 8.64 -20.37
C ILE A 6 -12.09 10.16 -20.44
N THR A 7 -13.03 10.67 -21.23
CA THR A 7 -13.35 12.09 -21.30
C THR A 7 -14.85 12.26 -21.06
N TYR A 8 -15.22 13.05 -20.04
CA TYR A 8 -16.60 13.35 -19.71
C TYR A 8 -16.77 14.86 -19.51
N LYS A 9 -17.67 15.48 -20.28
CA LYS A 9 -17.92 16.93 -20.25
C LYS A 9 -16.62 17.77 -20.35
N GLY A 10 -15.69 17.34 -21.20
CA GLY A 10 -14.38 18.00 -21.39
C GLY A 10 -13.34 17.69 -20.31
N VAL A 11 -13.69 16.98 -19.24
CA VAL A 11 -12.76 16.54 -18.19
C VAL A 11 -12.18 15.19 -18.56
N LYS A 12 -10.85 15.10 -18.61
CA LYS A 12 -10.11 13.85 -18.86
C LYS A 12 -9.76 13.20 -17.53
N ALA A 13 -9.85 11.87 -17.45
CA ALA A 13 -9.41 11.10 -16.30
C ALA A 13 -8.92 9.71 -16.71
N HIS A 14 -8.00 9.15 -15.93
CA HIS A 14 -7.59 7.74 -16.05
C HIS A 14 -8.41 6.86 -15.10
N ILE A 15 -8.70 5.64 -15.54
CA ILE A 15 -9.36 4.61 -14.73
C ILE A 15 -8.29 3.80 -13.98
N GLY A 16 -8.60 3.40 -12.74
CA GLY A 16 -7.73 2.51 -11.97
C GLY A 16 -6.78 3.27 -11.05
N ALA A 17 -7.31 4.28 -10.36
CA ALA A 17 -6.54 5.05 -9.39
C ALA A 17 -5.85 4.16 -8.34
N SER A 18 -4.62 4.51 -7.99
CA SER A 18 -3.96 3.93 -6.82
C SER A 18 -4.74 4.28 -5.54
N HIS A 19 -4.63 3.44 -4.51
CA HIS A 19 -5.20 3.63 -3.17
C HIS A 19 -4.64 4.87 -2.47
N TRP A 20 -5.17 6.03 -2.82
CA TRP A 20 -4.82 7.33 -2.29
C TRP A 20 -6.04 7.96 -1.66
N GLN A 21 -5.85 9.07 -0.95
CA GLN A 21 -6.97 9.90 -0.53
C GLN A 21 -7.71 10.41 -1.77
N PHE A 22 -9.02 10.20 -1.80
CA PHE A 22 -9.89 10.63 -2.90
C PHE A 22 -11.13 11.34 -2.35
N VAL A 23 -11.78 12.09 -3.24
CA VAL A 23 -13.07 12.71 -2.95
C VAL A 23 -14.16 11.95 -3.68
N ALA A 24 -15.24 11.62 -2.98
CA ALA A 24 -16.42 11.02 -3.57
C ALA A 24 -17.69 11.59 -2.94
N ARG A 25 -18.83 11.38 -3.61
CA ARG A 25 -20.12 11.82 -3.08
C ARG A 25 -20.46 11.02 -1.83
N LYS A 26 -20.91 11.72 -0.79
CA LYS A 26 -21.30 11.11 0.50
C LYS A 26 -22.31 9.98 0.33
N ASN A 27 -23.35 10.19 -0.48
CA ASN A 27 -24.40 9.20 -0.71
C ASN A 27 -23.89 7.94 -1.43
N VAL A 28 -22.79 8.00 -2.17
CA VAL A 28 -22.15 6.84 -2.78
C VAL A 28 -21.31 6.10 -1.74
N LEU A 29 -20.47 6.81 -0.98
CA LEU A 29 -19.65 6.21 0.07
C LEU A 29 -20.48 5.49 1.13
N GLN A 30 -21.64 6.05 1.50
CA GLN A 30 -22.55 5.44 2.46
C GLN A 30 -23.09 4.07 2.03
N GLN A 31 -23.08 3.73 0.74
CA GLN A 31 -23.54 2.42 0.26
C GLN A 31 -22.55 1.29 0.60
N PHE A 32 -21.30 1.64 0.89
CA PHE A 32 -20.23 0.71 1.24
C PHE A 32 -19.91 0.74 2.74
N LEU A 33 -20.52 1.68 3.47
CA LEU A 33 -20.35 1.87 4.90
C LEU A 33 -21.52 1.24 5.69
N PRO A 34 -21.28 0.81 6.94
CA PRO A 34 -19.98 0.72 7.60
C PRO A 34 -19.16 -0.48 7.11
N PHE A 35 -17.85 -0.30 6.96
CA PHE A 35 -16.93 -1.42 6.78
C PHE A 35 -16.50 -1.92 8.16
N SER A 36 -16.68 -3.21 8.44
CA SER A 36 -16.17 -3.82 9.67
C SER A 36 -14.66 -3.96 9.52
N MET A 37 -13.91 -3.22 10.35
CA MET A 37 -12.44 -3.08 10.26
C MET A 37 -11.71 -4.02 11.25
N ASP A 38 -12.09 -5.29 11.29
CA ASP A 38 -11.48 -6.27 12.21
C ASP A 38 -10.05 -6.66 11.83
N ARG A 39 -9.63 -6.45 10.56
CA ARG A 39 -8.32 -6.83 10.06
C ARG A 39 -7.67 -5.71 9.23
N PRO A 40 -6.42 -5.31 9.52
CA PRO A 40 -5.80 -4.10 8.98
C PRO A 40 -5.51 -4.07 7.46
N MET A 41 -5.75 -5.15 6.70
CA MET A 41 -5.45 -5.21 5.26
C MET A 41 -6.48 -5.95 4.39
N GLY A 42 -7.13 -7.02 4.90
CA GLY A 42 -8.02 -7.85 4.07
C GLY A 42 -9.31 -7.14 3.62
N GLN A 43 -9.79 -6.20 4.43
CA GLN A 43 -11.08 -5.53 4.20
C GLN A 43 -10.99 -4.38 3.20
N VAL A 44 -9.78 -3.89 2.89
CA VAL A 44 -9.55 -2.84 1.88
C VAL A 44 -9.75 -3.42 0.47
N LEU A 45 -9.32 -4.66 0.23
CA LEU A 45 -9.55 -5.36 -1.04
C LEU A 45 -11.06 -5.58 -1.29
N ALA A 46 -11.78 -6.04 -0.27
CA ALA A 46 -13.22 -6.28 -0.36
C ALA A 46 -14.02 -5.00 -0.68
N LEU A 47 -13.61 -3.86 -0.11
CA LEU A 47 -14.20 -2.56 -0.46
C LEU A 47 -13.98 -2.23 -1.94
N ASP A 48 -12.76 -2.44 -2.43
CA ASP A 48 -12.36 -2.18 -3.80
C ASP A 48 -13.13 -3.05 -4.81
N GLU A 49 -13.25 -4.34 -4.52
CA GLU A 49 -14.03 -5.29 -5.33
C GLU A 49 -15.50 -4.87 -5.37
N ASN A 50 -16.09 -4.52 -4.23
CA ASN A 50 -17.50 -4.10 -4.16
C ASN A 50 -17.77 -2.81 -4.96
N ILE A 51 -16.85 -1.83 -4.90
CA ILE A 51 -16.93 -0.60 -5.70
C ILE A 51 -16.94 -0.93 -7.19
N ASN A 52 -16.05 -1.84 -7.63
CA ASN A 52 -15.96 -2.25 -9.03
C ASN A 52 -17.21 -3.03 -9.48
N GLU A 53 -17.71 -3.97 -8.65
CA GLU A 53 -18.92 -4.76 -8.92
C GLU A 53 -20.16 -3.88 -9.10
N ARG A 54 -20.25 -2.77 -8.37
CA ARG A 54 -21.33 -1.78 -8.53
C ARG A 54 -21.14 -0.83 -9.71
N GLY A 55 -20.09 -1.02 -10.51
CA GLY A 55 -19.80 -0.24 -11.71
C GLY A 55 -19.24 1.16 -11.43
N TYR A 56 -18.76 1.43 -10.22
CA TYR A 56 -18.10 2.69 -9.92
C TYR A 56 -16.65 2.66 -10.39
N LEU A 57 -16.20 3.77 -10.96
CA LEU A 57 -14.83 3.93 -11.44
C LEU A 57 -14.05 4.83 -10.49
N ARG A 58 -12.84 4.41 -10.14
CA ARG A 58 -11.86 5.27 -9.46
C ARG A 58 -11.06 6.04 -10.50
N LEU A 59 -11.18 7.36 -10.44
CA LEU A 59 -10.62 8.28 -11.42
C LEU A 59 -9.37 8.96 -10.88
N MET A 60 -8.34 9.10 -11.71
CA MET A 60 -7.20 9.98 -11.46
C MET A 60 -7.09 11.08 -12.50
N THR A 61 -6.46 12.19 -12.09
CA THR A 61 -6.06 13.25 -13.00
C THR A 61 -5.05 12.73 -14.04
N PRO A 62 -5.08 13.24 -15.27
CA PRO A 62 -4.09 12.91 -16.28
C PRO A 62 -2.71 13.45 -15.95
N GLU A 63 -2.63 14.55 -15.19
CA GLU A 63 -1.37 15.06 -14.66
C GLU A 63 -0.99 14.33 -13.36
N PRO A 64 0.28 13.92 -13.20
CA PRO A 64 0.79 13.33 -11.96
C PRO A 64 1.04 14.43 -10.92
N LEU A 65 -0.03 14.90 -10.25
CA LEU A 65 0.05 15.98 -9.27
C LEU A 65 0.69 15.56 -7.94
N ALA A 66 0.74 14.27 -7.67
CA ALA A 66 1.34 13.75 -6.45
C ALA A 66 2.08 12.44 -6.73
N MET A 67 3.17 12.21 -5.99
CA MET A 67 4.03 11.04 -6.14
C MET A 67 4.25 10.39 -4.77
N ASN A 68 4.00 9.08 -4.69
CA ASN A 68 4.24 8.34 -3.45
C ASN A 68 5.76 8.25 -3.26
N MET A 69 6.27 8.93 -2.23
CA MET A 69 7.70 8.95 -1.94
C MET A 69 8.19 7.65 -1.27
N SER A 70 7.29 6.84 -0.72
CA SER A 70 7.60 5.59 0.01
C SER A 70 8.76 5.80 1.01
N ASN A 71 9.50 4.73 1.34
CA ASN A 71 10.80 4.83 2.01
C ASN A 71 11.94 5.02 1.01
N SER A 72 11.70 5.72 -0.10
CA SER A 72 12.74 5.97 -1.10
C SER A 72 13.65 7.06 -0.58
N VAL A 73 14.87 6.68 -0.18
CA VAL A 73 15.99 7.61 -0.16
C VAL A 73 16.29 7.98 -1.60
N LEU A 74 15.59 8.98 -2.13
CA LEU A 74 16.02 9.68 -3.35
C LEU A 74 17.54 9.89 -3.24
N PRO A 75 18.31 9.75 -4.33
CA PRO A 75 19.73 10.03 -4.29
C PRO A 75 19.89 11.52 -4.01
N VAL A 76 20.01 11.85 -2.72
CA VAL A 76 20.46 13.16 -2.26
C VAL A 76 21.79 13.40 -2.97
N PRO A 77 22.04 14.60 -3.54
CA PRO A 77 23.29 14.91 -4.23
C PRO A 77 24.48 14.36 -3.44
N ALA A 78 25.43 13.74 -4.16
CA ALA A 78 26.48 12.84 -3.65
C ALA A 78 27.35 13.36 -2.48
N GLY A 79 27.12 14.59 -2.01
CA GLY A 79 27.75 15.20 -0.83
C GLY A 79 27.20 14.77 0.53
N SER A 80 26.00 14.16 0.63
CA SER A 80 25.51 13.62 1.91
C SER A 80 25.75 12.11 2.03
N ARG A 81 27.03 11.72 1.93
CA ARG A 81 27.43 10.35 2.24
C ARG A 81 27.33 10.16 3.76
N ASN A 82 26.11 9.95 4.25
CA ASN A 82 25.87 9.56 5.63
C ASN A 82 26.67 8.28 5.83
N ARG A 83 27.77 8.36 6.60
CA ARG A 83 28.66 7.22 6.88
C ARG A 83 27.77 6.15 7.48
N ARG A 84 27.46 5.09 6.71
CA ARG A 84 26.72 3.94 7.25
C ARG A 84 27.51 3.46 8.46
N PRO A 85 26.95 3.51 9.69
CA PRO A 85 27.67 3.07 10.86
C PRO A 85 28.08 1.62 10.62
N ALA A 86 29.34 1.28 10.92
CA ALA A 86 29.84 -0.07 10.75
C ALA A 86 28.86 -1.04 11.41
N LYS A 87 28.36 -2.03 10.65
CA LYS A 87 27.42 -3.02 11.19
C LYS A 87 28.04 -3.66 12.43
N SER A 88 27.42 -3.47 13.59
CA SER A 88 27.79 -4.13 14.84
C SER A 88 27.89 -5.64 14.64
N LEU A 89 28.85 -6.29 15.33
CA LEU A 89 29.02 -7.75 15.37
C LEU A 89 27.69 -8.48 15.62
N LYS A 90 26.82 -7.92 16.48
CA LYS A 90 25.48 -8.47 16.75
C LYS A 90 24.60 -8.51 15.49
N ARG A 91 24.60 -7.46 14.68
CA ARG A 91 23.84 -7.42 13.41
C ARG A 91 24.42 -8.38 12.38
N ARG A 92 25.74 -8.61 12.36
CA ARG A 92 26.36 -9.60 11.47
C ARG A 92 25.97 -11.03 11.82
N VAL A 93 25.88 -11.35 13.11
CA VAL A 93 25.42 -12.67 13.57
C VAL A 93 23.93 -12.87 13.29
N LEU A 94 23.10 -11.85 13.50
CA LEU A 94 21.67 -11.88 13.18
C LEU A 94 21.41 -11.98 11.66
N ASP A 95 22.31 -11.44 10.82
CA ASP A 95 22.23 -11.51 9.36
C ASP A 95 22.63 -12.90 8.80
N LEU A 96 23.16 -13.82 9.61
CA LEU A 96 23.49 -15.18 9.16
C LEU A 96 22.21 -15.93 8.76
N ALA A 97 22.24 -16.55 7.58
CA ALA A 97 21.11 -17.27 7.00
C ALA A 97 20.38 -18.24 7.96
N PRO A 98 21.05 -19.10 8.76
CA PRO A 98 20.34 -19.97 9.69
C PRO A 98 19.66 -19.21 10.85
N VAL A 99 20.31 -18.18 11.40
CA VAL A 99 19.78 -17.36 12.50
C VAL A 99 18.56 -16.57 12.03
N ARG A 100 18.66 -15.92 10.88
CA ARG A 100 17.56 -15.20 10.25
C ARG A 100 16.37 -16.12 9.97
N ARG A 101 16.60 -17.32 9.44
CA ARG A 101 15.55 -18.31 9.19
C ARG A 101 14.87 -18.75 10.48
N GLY A 102 15.62 -19.00 11.56
CA GLY A 102 15.05 -19.36 12.85
C GLY A 102 14.19 -18.24 13.47
N LEU A 103 14.68 -17.00 13.42
CA LEU A 103 13.93 -15.83 13.88
C LEU A 103 12.66 -15.58 13.06
N LEU A 104 12.73 -15.73 11.74
CA LEU A 104 11.57 -15.60 10.87
C LEU A 104 10.56 -16.71 11.11
N TRP A 105 11.00 -17.96 11.26
CA TRP A 105 10.11 -19.08 11.62
C TRP A 105 9.40 -18.83 12.95
N PHE A 106 10.12 -18.33 13.96
CA PHE A 106 9.52 -17.98 15.25
C PHE A 106 8.53 -16.83 15.12
N TYR A 107 8.90 -15.76 14.39
CA TYR A 107 8.02 -14.64 14.10
C TYR A 107 6.73 -15.11 13.41
N ASP A 108 6.85 -15.93 12.36
CA ASP A 108 5.71 -16.48 11.61
C ASP A 108 4.84 -17.35 12.53
N ARG A 109 5.42 -18.11 13.45
CA ARG A 109 4.67 -18.93 14.42
C ARG A 109 3.88 -18.07 15.41
N VAL A 110 4.51 -17.06 15.99
CA VAL A 110 3.83 -16.11 16.88
C VAL A 110 2.75 -15.35 16.12
N PHE A 111 3.06 -14.86 14.91
CA PHE A 111 2.10 -14.19 14.06
C PHE A 111 0.89 -15.09 13.75
N SER A 112 1.13 -16.37 13.43
CA SER A 112 0.05 -17.33 13.18
C SER A 112 -0.86 -17.49 14.41
N TRP A 113 -0.31 -17.56 15.62
CA TRP A 113 -1.12 -17.66 16.84
C TRP A 113 -1.99 -16.43 17.10
N TYR A 114 -1.48 -15.23 16.83
CA TYR A 114 -2.22 -13.99 17.10
C TYR A 114 -3.23 -13.63 16.01
N TYR A 115 -2.99 -14.02 14.75
CA TYR A 115 -3.77 -13.52 13.62
C TYR A 115 -4.49 -14.61 12.80
N ALA A 116 -4.14 -15.89 12.95
CA ALA A 116 -4.78 -16.99 12.22
C ALA A 116 -6.01 -17.59 12.94
N GLU A 117 -6.19 -17.34 14.25
CA GLU A 117 -7.34 -17.83 15.04
C GLU A 117 -8.47 -16.79 15.24
N ALA A 118 -8.64 -15.85 14.31
CA ALA A 118 -9.77 -14.90 14.30
C ALA A 118 -10.61 -15.00 13.03
#